data_AF-A0A562M9A2-F1
#
_entry.id   AF-A0A562M9A2-F1
#
_cell.length_a   1.000
_cell.length_b   1.000
_cell.length_c   1.000
_cell.angle_alpha   90.00
_cell.angle_beta   90.00
_cell.angle_gamma   90.00
#
_symmetry.space_group_name_H-M   'P 1'
#
loop_
_entity.id
_entity.type
_entity.pdbx_description
1 polymer ?
#
loop_
_entity_poly.entity_id
_entity_poly.type
_entity_poly.pdbx_seq_one_letter_code
_entity_poly.pdbx_strand_id
1 'polypeptide(L)'
;MDIFDQEILEFWQNLEQSNVAYIMIGGYATNLHGFQRFTGDLDIWIKDSLDNRKRLREVFRLSDLGDIPQLETIPFVVGWTDFHLNNGLRLDILTDMKGYI
;
A
#
# COMPACT_ATOMS: atom_id res chain seq x y z
N MET A 1 10.87 -15.63 -11.04
CA MET A 1 10.81 -14.87 -9.80
C MET A 1 11.32 -13.50 -10.19
N ASP A 2 10.37 -12.77 -10.76
CA ASP A 2 10.61 -11.64 -11.64
C ASP A 2 10.90 -10.41 -10.75
N ILE A 3 11.64 -9.43 -11.24
CA ILE A 3 11.97 -8.20 -10.50
C ILE A 3 10.71 -7.53 -9.90
N PHE A 4 9.55 -7.73 -10.54
CA PHE A 4 8.24 -7.28 -10.09
C PHE A 4 7.84 -7.80 -8.70
N ASP A 5 8.19 -9.05 -8.35
CA ASP A 5 7.91 -9.60 -7.03
C ASP A 5 8.80 -8.97 -5.96
N GLN A 6 10.05 -8.65 -6.31
CA GLN A 6 11.04 -8.15 -5.35
C GLN A 6 10.67 -6.78 -4.78
N GLU A 7 10.22 -5.85 -5.63
CA GLU A 7 9.77 -4.52 -5.20
C GLU A 7 8.60 -4.62 -4.20
N ILE A 8 7.66 -5.52 -4.47
CA ILE A 8 6.50 -5.75 -3.61
C ILE A 8 6.93 -6.35 -2.26
N LEU A 9 7.84 -7.33 -2.31
CA LEU A 9 8.39 -7.96 -1.11
C LEU A 9 9.16 -6.95 -0.26
N GLU A 10 9.95 -6.07 -0.87
CA GLU A 10 10.67 -4.99 -0.18
C GLU A 10 9.70 -3.98 0.45
N PHE A 11 8.66 -3.57 -0.28
CA PHE A 11 7.63 -2.68 0.25
C PHE A 11 6.93 -3.30 1.48
N TRP A 12 6.57 -4.59 1.43
CA TRP A 12 5.99 -5.28 2.59
C TRP A 12 6.96 -5.44 3.75
N GLN A 13 8.23 -5.77 3.47
CA GLN A 13 9.26 -5.82 4.51
C GLN A 13 9.39 -4.48 5.22
N ASN A 14 9.35 -3.37 4.48
CA ASN A 14 9.41 -2.04 5.06
C ASN A 14 8.16 -1.71 5.89
N LEU A 15 6.96 -2.10 5.44
CA LEU A 15 5.73 -1.97 6.24
C LEU A 15 5.84 -2.68 7.60
N GLU A 16 6.29 -3.94 7.59
CA GLU A 16 6.48 -4.75 8.80
C GLU A 16 7.56 -4.15 9.72
N GLN A 17 8.73 -3.81 9.19
CA GLN A 17 9.83 -3.23 9.96
C GLN A 17 9.46 -1.88 10.59
N SER A 18 8.66 -1.08 9.87
CA SER A 18 8.16 0.21 10.36
C SER A 18 6.97 0.08 11.31
N ASN A 19 6.50 -1.15 11.60
CA ASN A 19 5.34 -1.44 12.43
C ASN A 19 4.08 -0.70 11.97
N VAL A 20 3.87 -0.63 10.65
CA VAL A 20 2.62 -0.09 10.10
C VAL A 20 1.49 -1.04 10.46
N ALA A 21 0.39 -0.53 10.98
CA ALA A 21 -0.85 -1.27 11.16
C ALA A 21 -1.61 -1.27 9.82
N TYR A 22 -1.46 -2.34 9.04
CA TYR A 22 -2.08 -2.50 7.73
C TYR A 22 -2.71 -3.88 7.55
N ILE A 23 -3.56 -4.00 6.53
CA ILE A 23 -4.10 -5.26 6.02
C ILE A 23 -3.96 -5.23 4.50
N MET A 24 -3.37 -6.27 3.92
CA MET A 24 -3.40 -6.46 2.46
C MET A 24 -4.79 -6.91 2.04
N ILE A 25 -5.36 -6.22 1.05
CA ILE A 25 -6.70 -6.52 0.54
C ILE A 25 -6.66 -6.66 -0.99
N GLY A 26 -7.82 -6.81 -1.62
CA GLY A 26 -7.96 -6.75 -3.07
C GLY A 26 -7.50 -7.99 -3.84
N GLY A 27 -7.21 -7.78 -5.12
CA GLY A 27 -6.89 -8.85 -6.07
C GLY A 27 -5.58 -9.56 -5.72
N TYR A 28 -4.59 -8.82 -5.21
CA TYR A 28 -3.30 -9.37 -4.84
C TYR A 28 -3.43 -10.36 -3.67
N ALA A 29 -4.19 -10.01 -2.62
CA ALA A 29 -4.48 -10.92 -1.51
C ALA A 29 -5.24 -12.18 -1.98
N THR A 30 -6.13 -12.02 -2.96
CA THR A 30 -6.91 -13.14 -3.53
C THR A 30 -6.02 -14.13 -4.30
N ASN A 31 -5.03 -13.61 -5.04
CA ASN A 31 -4.06 -14.41 -5.78
C ASN A 31 -3.21 -15.30 -4.87
N LEU A 32 -2.79 -14.80 -3.69
CA LEU A 32 -2.02 -15.57 -2.71
C LEU A 32 -2.78 -16.80 -2.18
N HIS A 33 -4.11 -16.81 -2.25
CA HIS A 33 -4.97 -17.90 -1.80
C HIS A 33 -5.51 -18.79 -2.93
N GLY A 34 -4.90 -18.75 -4.12
CA GLY A 34 -5.14 -19.72 -5.19
C GLY A 34 -6.27 -19.35 -6.17
N PHE A 35 -6.85 -18.16 -6.06
CA PHE A 35 -7.81 -17.63 -7.02
C PHE A 35 -7.11 -16.62 -7.94
N GLN A 36 -6.62 -17.08 -9.09
CA GLN A 36 -5.91 -16.22 -10.03
C GLN A 36 -6.84 -15.16 -10.65
N ARG A 37 -6.51 -13.90 -10.42
CA ARG A 37 -7.09 -12.70 -11.01
C ARG A 37 -5.95 -11.82 -11.51
N PHE A 38 -6.04 -11.41 -12.78
CA PHE A 38 -5.15 -10.37 -13.29
C PHE A 38 -5.47 -9.05 -12.58
N THR A 39 -4.49 -8.50 -11.86
CA THR A 39 -4.64 -7.29 -11.04
C THR A 39 -3.39 -6.44 -11.29
N GLY A 40 -3.59 -5.17 -11.63
CA GLY A 40 -2.50 -4.23 -11.96
C GLY A 40 -2.12 -3.33 -10.78
N ASP A 41 -2.63 -3.69 -9.61
CA ASP A 41 -2.72 -2.89 -8.41
C ASP A 41 -2.46 -3.73 -7.15
N LEU A 42 -1.88 -3.05 -6.16
CA LEU A 42 -1.72 -3.49 -4.79
C LEU A 42 -2.63 -2.63 -3.92
N ASP A 43 -3.57 -3.27 -3.22
CA ASP A 43 -4.48 -2.58 -2.31
C ASP A 43 -4.07 -2.85 -0.85
N ILE A 44 -3.92 -1.80 -0.06
CA ILE A 44 -3.73 -1.91 1.39
C ILE A 44 -4.77 -1.08 2.14
N TRP A 45 -5.31 -1.64 3.21
CA TRP A 45 -5.99 -0.85 4.23
C TRP A 45 -4.99 -0.52 5.34
N ILE A 46 -5.01 0.71 5.85
CA ILE A 46 -4.24 1.13 7.03
C ILE A 46 -5.18 1.61 8.14
N LYS A 47 -4.78 1.39 9.39
CA LYS A 47 -5.45 2.04 10.52
C LYS A 47 -5.22 3.55 10.46
N ASP A 48 -6.29 4.32 10.31
CA ASP A 48 -6.21 5.78 10.16
C ASP A 48 -5.91 6.48 11.50
N SER A 49 -4.62 6.60 11.81
CA SER A 49 -4.11 7.35 12.95
C SER A 49 -2.85 8.08 12.55
N LEU A 50 -2.60 9.24 13.15
CA LEU A 50 -1.43 10.06 12.82
C LEU A 50 -0.11 9.28 12.98
N ASP A 51 0.02 8.49 14.06
CA ASP A 51 1.22 7.68 14.30
C ASP A 51 1.42 6.63 13.21
N ASN A 52 0.34 5.98 12.76
CA ASN A 52 0.42 4.99 11.70
C ASN A 52 0.74 5.62 10.34
N ARG A 53 0.21 6.82 10.06
CA ARG A 53 0.55 7.59 8.86
C ARG A 53 2.00 8.05 8.83
N LYS A 54 2.57 8.41 9.98
CA LYS A 54 4.01 8.71 10.10
C LYS A 54 4.87 7.49 9.79
N ARG A 55 4.47 6.31 10.28
CA ARG A 55 5.13 5.04 9.93
C ARG A 55 5.01 4.75 8.43
N LEU A 56 3.84 4.95 7.83
CA LEU A 56 3.65 4.82 6.39
C LEU A 56 4.56 5.79 5.60
N ARG A 57 4.68 7.04 6.03
CA ARG A 57 5.59 8.03 5.42
C ARG A 57 7.05 7.55 5.48
N GLU A 58 7.47 6.94 6.59
CA GLU A 58 8.81 6.36 6.69
C GLU A 58 9.00 5.21 5.70
N VAL A 59 7.98 4.36 5.50
CA VAL A 59 8.02 3.30 4.48
C VAL A 59 8.21 3.88 3.09
N PHE A 60 7.52 4.97 2.74
CA PHE A 60 7.72 5.64 1.45
C PHE A 60 9.15 6.15 1.29
N ARG A 61 9.78 6.64 2.37
CA ARG A 61 11.19 7.05 2.36
C ARG A 61 12.13 5.86 2.19
N LEU A 62 11.86 4.73 2.85
CA LEU A 62 12.68 3.52 2.79
C LEU A 62 12.55 2.76 1.46
N SER A 63 11.42 2.90 0.78
CA SER A 63 11.13 2.28 -0.52
C SER A 63 11.46 3.18 -1.72
N ASP A 64 12.24 4.26 -1.53
CA ASP A 64 12.59 5.23 -2.57
C ASP A 64 11.39 5.86 -3.31
N LEU A 65 10.20 5.86 -2.69
CA LEU A 65 8.98 6.49 -3.20
C LEU A 65 8.91 8.00 -2.87
N GLY A 66 9.88 8.49 -2.12
CA GLY A 66 10.04 9.89 -1.73
C GLY A 66 9.52 10.22 -0.33
N ASP A 67 9.87 11.42 0.13
CA ASP A 67 9.35 11.95 1.40
C ASP A 67 8.11 12.81 1.15
N ILE A 68 6.93 12.29 1.51
CA ILE A 68 5.64 12.94 1.28
C ILE A 68 4.99 13.29 2.63
N PRO A 69 5.23 14.50 3.19
CA PRO A 69 4.60 14.95 4.43
C PRO A 69 3.06 14.91 4.39
N GLN A 70 2.48 15.07 3.21
CA GLN A 70 1.05 15.07 2.96
C GLN A 70 0.38 13.73 3.36
N LEU A 71 1.10 12.61 3.38
CA LEU A 71 0.56 11.32 3.84
C LEU A 71 -0.02 11.39 5.26
N GLU A 72 0.50 12.30 6.08
CA GLU A 72 0.03 12.51 7.46
C GLU A 72 -1.33 13.23 7.53
N THR A 73 -1.75 13.93 6.47
CA THR A 73 -2.89 14.86 6.53
C THR A 73 -3.92 14.70 5.41
N ILE A 74 -3.55 14.14 4.25
CA ILE A 74 -4.48 14.01 3.11
C ILE A 74 -5.56 12.97 3.38
N PRO A 75 -6.79 13.15 2.87
CA PRO A 75 -7.73 12.05 2.77
C PRO A 75 -7.24 11.05 1.72
N PHE A 76 -7.33 9.76 2.03
CA PHE A 76 -7.13 8.71 1.03
C PHE A 76 -8.46 8.43 0.33
N VAL A 77 -8.66 9.05 -0.84
CA VAL A 77 -9.92 8.97 -1.58
C VAL A 77 -9.76 8.00 -2.74
N VAL A 78 -10.55 6.94 -2.73
CA VAL A 78 -10.50 5.91 -3.77
C VAL A 78 -10.80 6.51 -5.15
N GLY A 79 -9.93 6.21 -6.12
CA GLY A 79 -10.02 6.74 -7.49
C GLY A 79 -9.47 8.17 -7.68
N TRP A 80 -9.00 8.80 -6.60
CA TRP A 80 -8.41 10.15 -6.61
C TRP A 80 -7.03 10.22 -5.96
N THR A 81 -6.70 9.26 -5.10
CA THR A 81 -5.42 9.15 -4.42
C THR A 81 -4.87 7.76 -4.69
N ASP A 82 -3.91 7.69 -5.61
CA ASP A 82 -3.14 6.51 -5.90
C ASP A 82 -1.64 6.83 -5.87
N PHE A 83 -0.85 5.80 -5.61
CA PHE A 83 0.60 5.85 -5.64
C PHE A 83 1.11 4.82 -6.64
N HIS A 84 2.38 4.92 -7.01
CA HIS A 84 3.01 3.96 -7.89
C HIS A 84 4.29 3.45 -7.23
N LEU A 85 4.44 2.13 -7.18
CA LEU A 85 5.71 1.49 -6.86
C LEU A 85 6.68 1.65 -8.04
N ASN A 86 7.98 1.51 -7.80
CA ASN A 86 8.99 1.71 -8.84
C ASN A 86 8.90 0.69 -9.99
N ASN A 87 8.23 -0.45 -9.75
CA ASN A 87 7.96 -1.48 -10.75
C ASN A 87 6.72 -1.18 -11.63
N GLY A 88 6.05 -0.05 -11.43
CA GLY A 88 4.88 0.38 -12.19
C GLY A 88 3.53 -0.13 -11.67
N LEU A 89 3.51 -0.91 -10.59
CA LEU A 89 2.26 -1.28 -9.92
C LEU A 89 1.64 -0.07 -9.24
N ARG A 90 0.34 0.08 -9.42
CA ARG A 90 -0.44 1.07 -8.67
C ARG A 90 -0.62 0.57 -7.23
N LEU A 91 -0.46 1.46 -6.26
CA LEU A 91 -0.71 1.22 -4.85
C LEU A 91 -1.89 2.07 -4.41
N ASP A 92 -2.99 1.41 -4.06
CA ASP A 92 -4.18 2.03 -3.52
C ASP A 92 -4.18 1.86 -1.98
N ILE A 93 -4.35 2.98 -1.27
CA ILE A 93 -4.36 3.01 0.20
C ILE A 93 -5.76 3.36 0.66
N LEU A 94 -6.34 2.53 1.53
CA LEU A 94 -7.67 2.71 2.11
C LEU A 94 -7.55 2.97 3.61
N THR A 95 -8.45 3.79 4.14
CA THR A 95 -8.57 4.08 5.59
C THR A 95 -9.90 3.65 6.19
N ASP A 96 -10.94 3.55 5.37
CA ASP A 96 -12.24 2.96 5.73
C ASP A 96 -12.53 1.79 4.78
N MET A 97 -13.11 0.72 5.33
CA MET A 97 -13.57 -0.45 4.59
C MET A 97 -15.08 -0.44 4.36
N LYS A 98 -15.80 0.60 4.78
CA LYS A 98 -17.21 0.77 4.41
C LYS A 98 -17.32 0.69 2.89
N GLY A 99 -18.00 -0.38 2.46
CA GLY A 99 -18.01 -0.82 1.08
C GLY A 99 -18.35 0.31 0.12
N TYR A 100 -17.76 0.22 -1.06
CA TYR A 100 -18.22 0.87 -2.28
C TYR A 100 -19.75 0.74 -2.37
N ILE A 101 -20.47 1.78 -1.96
CA ILE A 101 -21.89 1.99 -2.24
C ILE A 101 -22.01 3.38 -2.85
#